data_AF-A0ABC9WIQ6-F1
#
_entry.id   AF-A0ABC9WIQ6-F1
#
_cell.length_a   1.000
_cell.length_b   1.000
_cell.length_c   1.000
_cell.angle_alpha   90.00
_cell.angle_beta   90.00
_cell.angle_gamma   90.00
#
_symmetry.space_group_name_H-M   'P 1'
#
loop_
_entity.id
_entity.type
_entity.pdbx_description
1 polymer ?
#
loop_
_entity_poly.entity_id
_entity_poly.type
_entity_poly.pdbx_seq_one_letter_code
_entity_poly.pdbx_strand_id
1 'polypeptide(L)'
;MAEAEEKETRSNEESTDESEEDESEEEPKLKYERLSNGVTEILQKDAASCMTVHEKFLALGTHYGKVYLLDVQGNITQKFDVELIEGRKLCSCGENNGYIMQHMEKQ
;
A
#
# COMPACT_ATOMS: atom_id res chain seq x y z
N MET A 1 70.26 -15.97 -21.49
CA MET A 1 68.92 -16.59 -21.62
C MET A 1 67.98 -15.42 -21.91
N ALA A 2 67.64 -15.05 -23.16
CA ALA A 2 67.05 -15.82 -24.29
C ALA A 2 65.83 -16.58 -23.77
N GLU A 3 64.58 -16.22 -24.09
CA GLU A 3 63.81 -16.27 -25.36
C GLU A 3 62.41 -15.63 -25.05
N ALA A 4 61.47 -15.30 -25.94
CA ALA A 4 61.30 -15.19 -27.39
C ALA A 4 59.94 -14.49 -27.66
N GLU A 5 59.78 -13.98 -28.88
CA GLU A 5 58.64 -13.27 -29.46
C GLU A 5 57.41 -14.14 -29.83
N GLU A 6 56.30 -13.42 -30.07
CA GLU A 6 55.15 -13.69 -30.98
C GLU A 6 54.15 -14.83 -30.72
N LYS A 7 52.84 -14.47 -30.72
CA LYS A 7 51.91 -14.81 -31.83
C LYS A 7 50.50 -14.22 -31.66
N GLU A 8 50.09 -13.38 -32.61
CA GLU A 8 48.69 -13.21 -33.00
C GLU A 8 48.13 -14.54 -33.56
N THR A 9 46.92 -14.94 -33.18
CA THR A 9 46.07 -15.78 -34.04
C THR A 9 44.57 -15.60 -33.78
N ARG A 10 43.91 -15.01 -34.78
CA ARG A 10 42.68 -15.48 -35.46
C ARG A 10 41.30 -15.28 -34.82
N SER A 11 40.57 -14.40 -35.51
CA SER A 11 39.11 -14.30 -35.70
C SER A 11 38.34 -15.62 -35.84
N ASN A 12 37.30 -15.80 -35.01
CA ASN A 12 36.02 -16.51 -35.21
C ASN A 12 35.34 -16.45 -33.80
N GLU A 13 34.10 -16.08 -33.54
CA GLU A 13 32.84 -16.29 -34.24
C GLU A 13 31.90 -15.12 -33.94
N GLU A 14 31.19 -14.71 -34.98
CA GLU A 14 29.97 -13.91 -34.93
C GLU A 14 28.89 -14.72 -34.20
N SER A 15 28.75 -14.49 -32.89
CA SER A 15 27.55 -14.90 -32.17
C SER A 15 26.60 -13.71 -32.21
N THR A 16 25.75 -13.67 -33.23
CA THR A 16 24.48 -12.95 -33.15
C THR A 16 23.70 -13.55 -31.99
N ASP A 17 23.93 -12.96 -30.81
CA ASP A 17 23.00 -13.06 -29.70
C ASP A 17 21.76 -12.30 -30.16
N GLU A 18 20.87 -13.02 -30.86
CA GLU A 18 19.47 -12.69 -31.00
C GLU A 18 18.92 -12.70 -29.56
N SER A 19 19.22 -11.64 -28.81
CA SER A 19 18.70 -11.43 -27.48
C SER A 19 17.20 -11.23 -27.67
N GLU A 20 16.48 -12.36 -27.53
CA GLU A 20 15.04 -12.48 -27.32
C GLU A 20 14.54 -11.18 -26.70
N GLU A 21 13.72 -10.43 -27.45
CA GLU A 21 13.08 -9.22 -26.95
C GLU A 21 12.44 -9.57 -25.62
N ASP A 22 13.06 -9.07 -24.55
CA ASP A 22 12.64 -9.27 -23.18
C ASP A 22 11.29 -8.56 -23.06
N GLU A 23 10.19 -9.25 -23.40
CA GLU A 23 8.79 -8.91 -23.09
C GLU A 23 8.58 -8.99 -21.57
N SER A 24 9.50 -8.37 -20.83
CA SER A 24 9.37 -8.07 -19.42
C SER A 24 8.20 -7.10 -19.26
N GLU A 25 7.05 -7.64 -18.85
CA GLU A 25 5.88 -6.87 -18.43
C GLU A 25 6.33 -5.70 -17.52
N GLU A 26 6.06 -4.45 -17.92
CA GLU A 26 6.42 -3.28 -17.12
C GLU A 26 5.72 -3.33 -15.75
N GLU A 27 6.51 -3.20 -14.67
CA GLU A 27 5.98 -3.19 -13.31
C GLU A 27 4.95 -2.05 -13.11
N PRO A 28 3.77 -2.34 -12.53
CA PRO A 28 2.72 -1.34 -12.38
C PRO A 28 3.14 -0.19 -11.46
N LYS A 29 3.14 1.03 -11.99
CA LYS A 29 3.47 2.25 -11.25
C LYS A 29 2.23 2.80 -10.53
N LEU A 30 2.21 2.70 -9.21
CA LEU A 30 1.13 3.25 -8.38
C LEU A 30 1.35 4.74 -8.09
N LYS A 31 0.32 5.54 -8.33
CA LYS A 31 0.29 6.95 -7.90
C LYS A 31 -0.18 7.00 -6.45
N TYR A 32 0.56 7.70 -5.60
CA TYR A 32 0.18 7.91 -4.20
C TYR A 32 0.25 9.39 -3.84
N GLU A 33 -0.60 9.79 -2.91
CA GLU A 33 -0.58 11.10 -2.29
C GLU A 33 -0.59 10.90 -0.77
N ARG A 34 0.14 11.74 -0.05
CA ARG A 34 0.24 11.62 1.40
C ARG A 34 -0.95 12.31 2.06
N LEU A 35 -1.73 11.53 2.81
CA LEU A 35 -2.79 12.06 3.68
C LEU A 35 -2.18 12.59 4.98
N SER A 36 -1.88 13.89 5.05
CA SER A 36 -1.11 14.48 6.16
C SER A 36 -1.94 15.14 7.27
N ASN A 37 -3.25 15.28 7.09
CA ASN A 37 -4.09 16.11 7.98
C ASN A 37 -4.38 15.39 9.31
N GLY A 38 -5.65 15.21 9.67
CA GLY A 38 -6.06 14.61 10.95
C GLY A 38 -5.54 13.19 11.15
N VAL A 39 -5.21 12.46 10.08
CA VAL A 39 -4.61 11.13 10.15
C VAL A 39 -3.25 11.13 10.87
N THR A 40 -2.42 12.15 10.65
CA THR A 40 -1.11 12.22 11.33
C THR A 40 -1.28 12.31 12.84
N GLU A 41 -2.25 13.12 13.30
CA GLU A 41 -2.52 13.28 14.73
C GLU A 41 -3.09 12.01 15.37
N ILE A 42 -3.90 11.26 14.62
CA ILE A 42 -4.43 9.96 15.07
C ILE A 42 -3.27 8.98 15.25
N LEU A 43 -2.42 8.84 14.22
CA LEU A 43 -1.32 7.87 14.18
C LEU A 43 -0.17 8.19 15.14
N GLN A 44 -0.03 9.46 15.55
CA GLN A 44 0.91 9.83 16.62
C GLN A 44 0.42 9.39 18.01
N LYS A 45 -0.90 9.29 18.22
CA LYS A 45 -1.50 8.94 19.51
C LYS A 45 -1.77 7.44 19.63
N ASP A 46 -2.17 6.80 18.54
CA ASP A 46 -2.52 5.38 18.49
C ASP A 46 -2.28 4.79 17.10
N ALA A 47 -1.97 3.50 17.02
CA ALA A 47 -1.81 2.81 15.76
C ALA A 47 -3.18 2.49 15.12
N ALA A 48 -3.27 2.62 13.80
CA ALA A 48 -4.42 2.15 13.04
C ALA A 48 -4.45 0.61 12.98
N SER A 49 -5.62 0.04 13.22
CA SER A 49 -5.85 -1.42 13.21
C SER A 49 -6.66 -1.88 11.99
N CYS A 50 -7.52 -1.02 11.44
CA CYS A 50 -8.28 -1.29 10.22
C CYS A 50 -8.71 0.01 9.53
N MET A 51 -9.00 -0.06 8.23
CA MET A 51 -9.48 1.06 7.44
C MET A 51 -10.48 0.58 6.39
N THR A 52 -11.43 1.44 6.05
CA THR A 52 -12.35 1.23 4.94
C THR A 52 -12.60 2.56 4.24
N VAL A 53 -12.80 2.50 2.92
CA VAL A 53 -12.88 3.68 2.06
C VAL A 53 -14.21 3.67 1.34
N HIS A 54 -14.88 4.82 1.35
CA HIS A 54 -16.04 5.12 0.55
C HIS A 54 -15.71 6.31 -0.38
N GLU A 55 -16.52 6.53 -1.41
CA GLU A 55 -16.28 7.59 -2.42
C GLU A 55 -16.17 9.01 -1.82
N LYS A 56 -16.76 9.22 -0.65
CA LYS A 56 -16.87 10.54 0.00
C LYS A 56 -16.16 10.64 1.35
N PHE A 57 -15.85 9.51 1.97
CA PHE A 57 -15.31 9.47 3.32
C PHE A 57 -14.49 8.20 3.54
N LEU A 58 -13.62 8.25 4.54
CA LEU A 58 -12.73 7.18 4.94
C LEU A 58 -12.95 6.91 6.42
N ALA A 59 -13.15 5.66 6.81
CA ALA A 59 -13.25 5.29 8.21
C ALA A 59 -11.99 4.57 8.65
N LEU A 60 -11.38 5.04 9.73
CA LEU A 60 -10.15 4.53 10.30
C LEU A 60 -10.42 4.04 11.73
N GLY A 61 -10.16 2.77 11.98
CA GLY A 61 -10.19 2.18 13.32
C GLY A 61 -8.78 2.09 13.91
N THR A 62 -8.65 2.35 15.21
CA THR A 62 -7.38 2.27 15.94
C THR A 62 -7.36 1.12 16.94
N HIS A 63 -6.18 0.79 17.48
CA HIS A 63 -6.02 -0.33 18.41
C HIS A 63 -6.70 -0.12 19.77
N TYR A 64 -6.86 1.13 20.23
CA TYR A 64 -7.58 1.47 21.46
C TYR A 64 -9.10 1.59 21.27
N GLY A 65 -9.65 1.06 20.18
CA GLY A 65 -11.10 1.02 19.97
C GLY A 65 -11.71 2.37 19.56
N LYS A 66 -10.93 3.28 18.99
CA LYS A 66 -11.48 4.53 18.45
C LYS A 66 -11.72 4.38 16.95
N VAL A 67 -12.85 4.90 16.47
CA VAL A 67 -13.17 4.97 15.05
C VAL A 67 -13.27 6.42 14.63
N TYR A 68 -12.52 6.79 13.60
CA TYR A 68 -12.48 8.14 13.04
C TYR A 68 -13.09 8.11 11.65
N LEU A 69 -14.06 9.00 11.42
CA LEU A 69 -14.57 9.29 10.08
C LEU A 69 -13.81 10.49 9.54
N LEU A 70 -13.20 10.30 8.39
CA LEU A 70 -12.32 11.24 7.71
C LEU A 70 -12.93 11.59 6.35
N ASP A 71 -12.71 12.80 5.87
CA ASP A 71 -12.98 13.13 4.47
C ASP A 71 -11.86 12.60 3.54
N VAL A 72 -12.03 12.77 2.23
CA VAL A 72 -11.04 12.38 1.22
C VAL A 72 -9.68 13.08 1.35
N GLN A 73 -9.60 14.20 2.10
CA GLN A 73 -8.36 14.93 2.38
C GLN A 73 -7.71 14.50 3.70
N GLY A 74 -8.38 13.66 4.49
CA GLY A 74 -7.91 13.21 5.79
C GLY A 74 -8.26 14.12 6.96
N ASN A 75 -9.22 15.02 6.81
CA ASN A 75 -9.73 15.82 7.93
C ASN A 75 -10.72 14.99 8.74
N ILE A 76 -10.63 15.05 10.07
CA ILE A 76 -11.53 14.32 10.96
C ILE A 76 -12.89 15.02 10.95
N THR A 77 -13.90 14.35 10.42
CA THR A 77 -15.28 14.81 10.48
C THR A 77 -15.98 14.34 11.75
N GLN A 78 -15.76 13.07 12.14
CA GLN A 78 -16.41 12.47 13.31
C GLN A 78 -15.47 11.51 14.04
N LYS A 79 -15.74 11.29 15.34
CA LYS A 79 -15.00 10.37 16.19
C LYS A 79 -15.96 9.59 17.08
N PHE A 80 -15.74 8.28 17.16
CA PHE A 80 -16.51 7.37 17.99
C PHE A 80 -15.56 6.59 18.89
N ASP A 81 -15.89 6.51 20.17
CA ASP A 81 -15.21 5.63 21.11
C ASP A 81 -16.02 4.33 21.20
N VAL A 82 -15.42 3.22 20.76
CA VAL A 82 -16.03 1.90 20.80
C VAL A 82 -15.37 1.11 21.90
N GLU A 83 -16.14 0.77 22.93
CA GLU A 83 -15.69 -0.18 23.94
C GLU A 83 -15.54 -1.55 23.28
N LEU A 84 -14.28 -1.96 23.07
CA LEU A 84 -13.93 -3.28 22.60
C LEU A 84 -14.34 -4.30 23.66
N ILE A 85 -15.53 -4.87 23.50
CA ILE A 85 -15.91 -6.09 24.21
C ILE A 85 -14.93 -7.17 23.74
N GLU A 86 -14.14 -7.70 24.67
CA GLU A 86 -13.06 -8.67 24.43
C GLU A 86 -13.49 -9.74 23.42
N GLY A 87 -12.90 -9.70 22.21
CA GLY A 87 -13.10 -10.71 21.16
C GLY A 87 -13.67 -10.22 19.82
N ARG A 88 -14.18 -8.99 19.71
CA ARG A 88 -14.64 -8.46 18.40
C ARG A 88 -13.51 -7.78 17.64
N LYS A 89 -12.84 -8.54 16.77
CA LYS A 89 -11.89 -8.00 15.79
C LYS A 89 -12.68 -7.14 14.78
N LEU A 90 -12.40 -5.83 14.70
CA LEU A 90 -13.09 -4.89 13.79
C LEU A 90 -12.85 -5.21 12.29
N CYS A 91 -11.97 -6.16 11.99
CA CYS A 91 -11.60 -6.56 10.64
C CYS A 91 -12.75 -7.36 9.98
N SER A 92 -13.57 -6.70 9.19
CA SER A 92 -14.28 -7.34 8.07
C SER A 92 -13.72 -6.80 6.75
N CYS A 93 -12.47 -7.14 6.46
CA CYS A 93 -11.99 -7.11 5.08
C CYS A 93 -12.53 -8.38 4.41
N GLY A 94 -13.77 -8.33 3.94
CA GLY A 94 -14.42 -9.46 3.27
C GLY A 94 -15.67 -9.00 2.56
N GLU A 95 -15.53 -8.78 1.24
CA GLU A 95 -16.52 -8.63 0.12
C GLU A 95 -17.82 -7.84 0.32
N ASN A 96 -18.17 -7.45 1.53
CA ASN A 96 -19.37 -6.74 1.89
C ASN A 96 -18.93 -5.55 2.74
N ASN A 97 -19.29 -4.35 2.31
CA ASN A 97 -19.08 -3.09 3.03
C ASN A 97 -19.20 -3.33 4.55
N GLY A 98 -18.10 -3.10 5.28
CA GLY A 98 -18.03 -3.44 6.71
C GLY A 98 -19.22 -2.89 7.48
N TYR A 99 -19.72 -3.64 8.46
CA TYR A 99 -20.95 -3.34 9.23
C TYR A 99 -21.06 -1.88 9.72
N ILE A 100 -19.93 -1.23 9.99
CA ILE A 100 -19.85 0.16 10.44
C ILE A 100 -20.25 1.14 9.33
N MET A 101 -19.82 0.90 8.08
CA MET A 101 -20.12 1.75 6.93
C MET A 101 -21.60 1.63 6.54
N GLN A 102 -22.14 0.41 6.53
CA GLN A 102 -23.56 0.19 6.24
C GLN A 102 -24.48 0.87 7.26
N HIS A 103 -24.04 1.05 8.51
CA HIS A 103 -24.83 1.75 9.50
C HIS A 103 -24.74 3.27 9.36
N MET A 104 -23.59 3.81 8.93
CA MET A 104 -23.42 5.25 8.66
C MET A 104 -24.08 5.70 7.36
N GLU A 105 -24.11 4.87 6.31
CA GLU A 105 -24.83 5.19 5.05
C GLU A 105 -26.37 5.22 5.22
N LYS A 106 -26.88 4.64 6.30
CA LYS A 106 -28.33 4.57 6.60
C LYS A 106 -28.83 5.72 7.49
N GLN A 107 -27.97 6.65 7.89
CA GLN A 107 -28.37 7.89 8.58
C GLN A 107 -28.28 9.08 7.64
#